data_AF-A0A437L974-F1
#
_entry.id   AF-A0A437L974-F1
#
_cell.length_a   1.000
_cell.length_b   1.000
_cell.length_c   1.000
_cell.angle_alpha   90.00
_cell.angle_beta   90.00
_cell.angle_gamma   90.00
#
_symmetry.space_group_name_H-M   'P 1'
#
loop_
_entity.id
_entity.type
_entity.pdbx_description
1 polymer ?
#
loop_
_entity_poly.entity_id
_entity_poly.type
_entity_poly.pdbx_seq_one_letter_code
_entity_poly.pdbx_strand_id
1 'polypeptide(L)'
;MLPIRTLTSAAALAVLLLTAGQAAGAGTAPASPQVLEQVFRAQPYRGEPAREASFSPSGRYLAYLWNPFGEPGGDLHVHDTRTGKTIRVTSRQRMAACDTPEDLARFDTKRQQRDREWSEAQAKVEAQQA
;
A
#
# COMPACT_ATOMS: atom_id res chain seq x y z
N MET A 1 -1.45 -3.18 -63.22
CA MET A 1 -2.40 -2.17 -63.71
C MET A 1 -3.78 -2.52 -63.18
N LEU A 2 -4.34 -1.68 -62.31
CA LEU A 2 -5.78 -1.69 -61.94
C LEU A 2 -6.56 -0.88 -62.99
N PRO A 3 -7.85 -1.17 -63.22
CA PRO A 3 -8.88 -0.31 -62.60
C PRO A 3 -10.20 -1.00 -62.17
N ILE A 4 -10.52 -0.80 -60.88
CA ILE A 4 -11.77 -0.29 -60.27
C ILE A 4 -13.09 -0.43 -61.06
N ARG A 5 -14.09 -1.09 -60.44
CA ARG A 5 -15.48 -0.60 -60.38
C ARG A 5 -16.25 -1.20 -59.19
N THR A 6 -16.93 -0.31 -58.48
CA THR A 6 -17.66 -0.40 -57.21
C THR A 6 -19.09 -0.92 -57.35
N LEU A 7 -19.61 -1.63 -56.33
CA LEU A 7 -21.02 -1.72 -55.91
C LEU A 7 -21.02 -2.31 -54.47
N THR A 8 -21.12 -1.51 -53.40
CA THR A 8 -22.32 -1.06 -52.66
C THR A 8 -23.26 -2.14 -52.12
N SER A 9 -23.60 -1.96 -50.84
CA SER A 9 -24.74 -2.48 -50.05
C SER A 9 -24.47 -3.73 -49.22
N ALA A 10 -24.27 -3.60 -47.89
CA ALA A 10 -25.23 -3.24 -46.85
C ALA A 10 -26.16 -4.40 -46.47
N ALA A 11 -25.88 -5.02 -45.31
CA ALA A 11 -26.88 -5.68 -44.49
C ALA A 11 -26.34 -5.75 -43.06
N ALA A 12 -26.56 -4.65 -42.33
CA ALA A 12 -26.61 -4.69 -40.88
C ALA A 12 -27.87 -5.45 -40.48
N LEU A 13 -27.77 -6.43 -39.57
CA LEU A 13 -28.91 -6.86 -38.79
C LEU A 13 -28.47 -7.13 -37.35
N ALA A 14 -28.86 -6.20 -36.49
CA ALA A 14 -28.80 -6.29 -35.06
C ALA A 14 -29.81 -7.33 -34.56
N VAL A 15 -29.40 -8.17 -33.60
CA VAL A 15 -30.32 -8.76 -32.63
C VAL A 15 -29.79 -8.39 -31.25
N LEU A 16 -30.50 -7.44 -30.66
CA LEU A 16 -30.39 -6.98 -29.28
C LEU A 16 -31.51 -7.70 -28.51
N LEU A 17 -31.20 -8.36 -27.37
CA LEU A 17 -31.94 -8.28 -26.09
C LEU A 17 -31.64 -9.48 -25.16
N LEU A 18 -31.66 -9.16 -23.86
CA LEU A 18 -31.49 -10.00 -22.65
C LEU A 18 -30.04 -10.37 -22.33
N THR A 19 -29.40 -9.91 -21.25
CA THR A 19 -29.93 -9.60 -19.92
C THR A 19 -29.14 -8.46 -19.26
N ALA A 20 -29.87 -7.49 -18.74
CA ALA A 20 -29.39 -6.53 -17.77
C ALA A 20 -28.92 -7.25 -16.48
N GLY A 21 -27.92 -6.66 -15.82
CA GLY A 21 -27.78 -6.77 -14.37
C GLY A 21 -27.03 -7.99 -13.86
N GLN A 22 -25.72 -8.04 -14.11
CA GLN A 22 -24.79 -8.50 -13.07
C GLN A 22 -23.76 -7.39 -12.87
N ALA A 23 -24.19 -6.31 -12.21
CA ALA A 23 -23.28 -5.66 -11.29
C ALA A 23 -22.89 -6.75 -10.30
N ALA A 24 -21.70 -7.32 -10.48
CA ALA A 24 -21.10 -8.15 -9.45
C ALA A 24 -21.15 -7.30 -8.19
N GLY A 25 -22.10 -7.63 -7.31
CA GLY A 25 -22.09 -7.08 -5.97
C GLY A 25 -20.70 -7.39 -5.45
N ALA A 26 -19.92 -6.35 -5.23
CA ALA A 26 -18.90 -6.41 -4.21
C ALA A 26 -19.69 -6.82 -2.97
N GLY A 27 -19.72 -8.13 -2.69
CA GLY A 27 -20.23 -8.61 -1.44
C GLY A 27 -19.42 -7.86 -0.41
N THR A 28 -20.04 -6.88 0.23
CA THR A 28 -19.52 -6.32 1.45
C THR A 28 -19.42 -7.53 2.36
N ALA A 29 -18.22 -8.11 2.44
CA ALA A 29 -17.92 -9.11 3.43
C ALA A 29 -18.48 -8.55 4.74
N PRO A 30 -19.32 -9.28 5.48
CA PRO A 30 -19.86 -8.78 6.73
C PRO A 30 -18.64 -8.34 7.54
N ALA A 31 -18.52 -7.03 7.75
CA ALA A 31 -17.45 -6.50 8.55
C ALA A 31 -17.62 -7.17 9.92
N SER A 32 -16.70 -8.08 10.26
CA SER A 32 -16.73 -8.72 11.57
C SER A 32 -16.82 -7.58 12.58
N PRO A 33 -17.81 -7.59 13.50
CA PRO A 33 -17.96 -6.50 14.44
C PRO A 33 -16.62 -6.31 15.13
N GLN A 34 -16.02 -5.15 14.91
CA GLN A 34 -14.74 -4.81 15.51
C GLN A 34 -15.00 -4.71 17.01
N VAL A 35 -14.61 -5.73 17.75
CA VAL A 35 -14.71 -5.70 19.20
C VAL A 35 -13.72 -4.66 19.71
N LEU A 36 -14.09 -3.89 20.74
CA LEU A 36 -13.31 -2.76 21.23
C LEU A 36 -11.88 -3.19 21.60
N GLU A 37 -11.72 -4.43 22.04
CA GLU A 37 -10.45 -5.09 22.37
C GLU A 37 -9.51 -5.18 21.16
N GLN A 38 -10.03 -5.27 19.94
CA GLN A 38 -9.22 -5.27 18.72
C GLN A 38 -8.54 -3.92 18.48
N VAL A 39 -9.09 -2.83 19.03
CA VAL A 39 -8.50 -1.48 18.97
C VAL A 39 -7.34 -1.33 19.97
N PHE A 40 -7.36 -2.09 21.07
CA PHE A 40 -6.41 -2.00 22.19
C PHE A 40 -5.35 -3.11 22.23
N ARG A 41 -5.00 -3.72 21.09
CA ARG A 41 -3.93 -4.73 21.00
C ARG A 41 -2.54 -4.17 21.33
N ALA A 42 -1.62 -5.05 21.71
CA ALA A 42 -0.23 -4.69 21.95
C ALA A 42 0.46 -4.14 20.68
N GLN A 43 0.13 -4.70 19.51
CA GLN A 43 0.48 -4.13 18.22
C GLN A 43 -0.73 -3.41 17.62
N PRO A 44 -0.71 -2.08 17.46
CA PRO A 44 -1.84 -1.35 16.91
C PRO A 44 -2.00 -1.64 15.41
N TYR A 45 -3.24 -1.73 14.93
CA TYR A 45 -3.54 -1.73 13.49
C TYR A 45 -3.38 -0.36 12.82
N ARG A 46 -3.24 0.69 13.65
CA ARG A 46 -2.98 2.03 13.15
C ARG A 46 -1.53 2.09 12.67
N GLY A 47 -1.34 2.30 11.37
CA GLY A 47 -0.03 2.61 10.82
C GLY A 47 0.55 3.90 11.41
N GLU A 48 1.85 4.08 11.22
CA GLU A 48 2.52 5.27 11.71
C GLU A 48 2.12 6.50 10.88
N PRO A 49 1.80 7.65 11.51
CA PRO A 49 1.59 8.89 10.78
C PRO A 49 2.92 9.34 10.15
N ALA A 50 2.83 10.07 9.03
CA ALA A 50 3.99 10.73 8.45
C ALA A 50 4.55 11.77 9.43
N ARG A 51 5.88 11.87 9.50
CA ARG A 51 6.60 12.73 10.45
C ARG A 51 7.56 13.65 9.70
N GLU A 52 8.01 14.69 10.39
CA GLU A 52 9.09 15.59 9.92
C GLU A 52 8.86 16.18 8.53
N ALA A 53 7.61 16.53 8.24
CA ALA A 53 7.23 17.13 6.97
C ALA A 53 7.91 18.48 6.76
N SER A 54 8.60 18.66 5.64
CA SER A 54 9.31 19.90 5.30
C SER A 54 9.24 20.22 3.81
N PHE A 55 8.94 21.47 3.48
CA PHE A 55 8.91 21.94 2.10
C PHE A 55 10.28 22.43 1.65
N SER A 56 10.61 22.17 0.38
CA SER A 56 11.74 22.84 -0.30
C SER A 56 11.53 24.37 -0.29
N PRO A 57 12.61 25.18 -0.39
CA PRO A 57 12.48 26.65 -0.42
C PRO A 57 11.53 27.18 -1.50
N SER A 58 11.42 26.47 -2.63
CA SER A 58 10.51 26.80 -3.73
C SER A 58 9.05 26.38 -3.51
N GLY A 59 8.75 25.62 -2.46
CA GLY A 59 7.44 24.99 -2.21
C GLY A 59 7.09 23.81 -3.13
N ARG A 60 7.93 23.50 -4.14
CA ARG A 60 7.63 22.46 -5.13
C ARG A 60 7.73 21.04 -4.57
N TYR A 61 8.66 20.78 -3.66
CA TYR A 61 8.87 19.45 -3.10
C TYR A 61 8.51 19.44 -1.62
N LEU A 62 7.82 18.38 -1.19
CA LEU A 62 7.55 18.07 0.21
C LEU A 62 8.30 16.79 0.58
N ALA A 63 9.22 16.89 1.52
CA ALA A 63 9.91 15.76 2.12
C ALA A 63 9.20 15.35 3.43
N TYR A 64 9.10 14.05 3.70
CA TYR A 64 8.55 13.54 4.95
C TYR A 64 9.05 12.12 5.23
N LEU A 65 9.04 11.72 6.49
CA LEU A 65 9.40 10.37 6.93
C LEU A 65 8.13 9.53 7.13
N TRP A 66 8.05 8.39 6.44
CA TRP A 66 6.89 7.51 6.56
C TRP A 66 7.19 6.11 6.03
N ASN A 67 6.59 5.09 6.64
CA ASN A 67 6.59 3.71 6.13
C ASN A 67 5.17 3.12 6.11
N PRO A 68 4.87 2.22 5.14
CA PRO A 68 3.62 1.47 5.12
C PRO A 68 3.41 0.66 6.40
N PHE A 69 2.15 0.30 6.67
CA PHE A 69 1.80 -0.57 7.79
C PHE A 69 2.60 -1.88 7.76
N GLY A 70 3.20 -2.25 8.89
CA GLY A 70 4.02 -3.45 9.03
C GLY A 70 5.48 -3.30 8.56
N GLU A 71 5.85 -2.17 7.96
CA GLU A 71 7.25 -1.86 7.66
C GLU A 71 7.86 -1.00 8.77
N PRO A 72 8.96 -1.45 9.40
CA PRO A 72 9.60 -0.70 10.47
C PRO A 72 10.39 0.50 9.94
N GLY A 73 10.50 1.54 10.75
CA GLY A 73 11.30 2.74 10.45
C GLY A 73 10.47 3.89 9.90
N GLY A 74 11.15 4.86 9.29
CA GLY A 74 10.53 6.01 8.63
C GLY A 74 11.38 6.38 7.44
N ASP A 75 11.01 5.90 6.26
CA ASP A 75 11.78 6.17 5.07
C ASP A 75 11.52 7.57 4.55
N LEU A 76 12.52 8.14 3.89
CA LEU A 76 12.40 9.43 3.27
C LEU A 76 11.56 9.33 2.00
N HIS A 77 10.43 10.02 1.99
CA HIS A 77 9.60 10.25 0.84
C HIS A 77 9.76 11.68 0.34
N VAL A 78 9.70 11.87 -0.98
CA VAL A 78 9.64 13.18 -1.62
C VAL A 78 8.45 13.24 -2.55
N HIS A 79 7.56 14.20 -2.31
CA HIS A 79 6.38 14.47 -3.11
C HIS A 79 6.57 15.74 -3.94
N ASP A 80 6.40 15.67 -5.25
CA ASP A 80 6.36 16.84 -6.15
C ASP A 80 4.93 17.38 -6.19
N THR A 81 4.70 18.52 -5.55
CA THR A 81 3.37 19.14 -5.41
C THR A 81 2.80 19.61 -6.74
N ARG A 82 3.63 19.80 -7.77
CA ARG A 82 3.18 20.21 -9.09
C ARG A 82 2.66 19.04 -9.92
N THR A 83 3.29 17.87 -9.79
CA THR A 83 2.95 16.68 -10.58
C THR A 83 2.12 15.66 -9.81
N GLY A 84 2.02 15.80 -8.48
CA GLY A 84 1.39 14.85 -7.59
C GLY A 84 2.17 13.55 -7.38
N LYS A 85 3.37 13.43 -7.97
CA LYS A 85 4.17 12.20 -7.89
C LYS A 85 4.96 12.13 -6.59
N THR A 86 4.97 10.95 -5.96
CA THR A 86 5.78 10.67 -4.79
C THR A 86 6.83 9.61 -5.11
N ILE A 87 8.06 9.85 -4.67
CA ILE A 87 9.15 8.87 -4.72
C ILE A 87 9.59 8.51 -3.31
N ARG A 88 9.87 7.23 -3.08
CA ARG A 88 10.51 6.73 -1.85
C ARG A 88 12.01 6.75 -2.06
N VAL A 89 12.70 7.66 -1.40
CA VAL A 89 14.13 7.95 -1.57
C VAL A 89 14.99 6.89 -0.88
N THR A 90 14.64 6.52 0.35
CA THR A 90 15.32 5.47 1.10
C THR A 90 14.40 4.25 1.21
N SER A 91 14.97 3.05 1.12
CA SER A 91 14.29 1.81 1.51
C SER A 91 15.32 0.72 1.71
N ARG A 92 14.98 -0.33 2.49
CA ARG A 92 15.84 -1.52 2.64
C ARG A 92 16.33 -2.02 1.27
N GLN A 93 15.44 -2.12 0.29
CA GLN A 93 15.78 -2.60 -1.05
C GLN A 93 16.73 -1.65 -1.80
N ARG A 94 16.55 -0.33 -1.66
CA ARG A 94 17.43 0.66 -2.29
C ARG A 94 18.79 0.75 -1.60
N MET A 95 18.81 0.61 -0.28
CA MET A 95 20.02 0.67 0.53
C MET A 95 20.83 -0.63 0.45
N ALA A 96 20.21 -1.77 0.10
CA ALA A 96 20.94 -3.02 -0.14
C ALA A 96 22.00 -2.93 -1.25
N ALA A 97 21.94 -1.93 -2.13
CA ALA A 97 22.98 -1.68 -3.13
C ALA A 97 24.22 -0.95 -2.56
N CYS A 98 24.09 -0.34 -1.39
CA CYS A 98 25.12 0.50 -0.76
C CYS A 98 25.61 -0.07 0.58
N ASP A 99 24.74 -0.75 1.32
CA ASP A 99 25.02 -1.31 2.65
C ASP A 99 25.77 -2.64 2.55
N THR A 100 26.51 -2.96 3.61
CA THR A 100 27.16 -4.27 3.72
C THR A 100 26.13 -5.36 4.03
N PRO A 101 26.38 -6.63 3.66
CA PRO A 101 25.52 -7.75 4.05
C PRO A 101 25.35 -7.90 5.57
N GLU A 102 26.37 -7.51 6.34
CA GLU A 102 26.33 -7.53 7.81
C GLU A 102 25.33 -6.50 8.36
N ASP A 103 25.34 -5.27 7.84
CA ASP A 103 24.40 -4.22 8.25
C ASP A 103 22.95 -4.61 7.94
N LEU A 104 22.72 -5.20 6.76
CA LEU A 104 21.41 -5.71 6.37
C LEU A 104 20.94 -6.83 7.31
N ALA A 105 21.82 -7.77 7.65
CA ALA A 105 21.51 -8.86 8.58
C ALA A 105 21.22 -8.36 9.99
N ARG A 106 21.93 -7.32 10.46
CA ARG A 106 21.68 -6.65 11.74
C ARG A 106 20.30 -6.01 11.77
N PHE A 107 19.90 -5.33 10.68
CA PHE A 107 18.58 -4.75 10.54
C PHE A 107 17.48 -5.82 10.61
N ASP A 108 17.65 -6.92 9.87
CA ASP A 108 16.69 -8.03 9.83
C ASP A 108 16.57 -8.72 11.20
N THR A 109 17.68 -8.93 11.91
CA THR A 109 17.70 -9.48 13.27
C THR A 109 16.92 -8.59 14.24
N LYS A 110 17.15 -7.26 14.21
CA LYS A 110 16.41 -6.32 15.04
C LYS A 110 14.92 -6.31 14.74
N ARG A 111 14.55 -6.45 13.46
CA ARG A 111 13.14 -6.57 13.06
C ARG A 111 12.49 -7.80 13.69
N GLN A 112 13.12 -8.96 13.55
CA GLN A 112 12.62 -10.22 14.10
C GLN A 112 12.49 -10.17 15.62
N GLN A 113 13.46 -9.57 16.31
CA GLN A 113 13.41 -9.41 17.76
C GLN A 113 12.17 -8.62 18.19
N ARG A 114 11.92 -7.45 17.60
CA ARG A 114 10.75 -6.62 17.94
C ARG A 114 9.44 -7.33 17.63
N ASP A 115 9.35 -8.01 16.48
CA ASP A 115 8.13 -8.73 16.09
C ASP A 115 7.83 -9.87 17.09
N ARG A 116 8.87 -10.53 17.61
CA ARG A 116 8.76 -11.52 18.69
C ARG A 116 8.28 -10.88 20.00
N GLU A 117 8.88 -9.77 20.42
CA GLU A 117 8.48 -9.05 21.64
C GLU A 117 7.00 -8.63 21.60
N TRP A 118 6.50 -8.15 20.45
CA TRP A 118 5.08 -7.85 20.26
C TRP A 118 4.19 -9.08 20.35
N SER A 119 4.59 -10.19 19.76
CA SER A 119 3.83 -11.45 19.83
C SER A 119 3.75 -11.97 21.28
N GLU A 120 4.85 -11.90 22.03
CA GLU A 120 4.90 -12.34 23.42
C GLU A 120 4.07 -11.42 24.34
N ALA A 121 4.12 -10.10 24.11
CA ALA A 121 3.29 -9.14 24.83
C ALA A 121 1.79 -9.38 24.58
N GLN A 122 1.41 -9.63 23.32
CA GLN A 122 0.03 -9.95 22.96
C GLN A 122 -0.45 -11.24 23.64
N ALA A 123 0.35 -12.31 23.61
CA ALA A 123 0.02 -13.57 24.26
C ALA A 123 -0.14 -13.41 25.79
N LYS A 124 0.68 -12.56 26.42
CA LYS A 124 0.53 -12.24 27.85
C LYS A 124 -0.78 -11.54 28.17
N VAL A 125 -1.19 -10.57 27.34
CA VAL A 125 -2.47 -9.87 27.52
C VAL A 125 -3.63 -10.84 27.37
N GLU A 126 -3.60 -11.72 26.36
CA GLU A 126 -4.64 -12.72 26.13
C GLU A 126 -4.72 -13.75 27.27
N ALA A 127 -3.57 -14.20 27.79
CA ALA A 127 -3.52 -15.12 28.93
C ALA A 127 -4.03 -14.50 30.25
N GLN A 128 -3.92 -13.18 30.42
CA GLN A 128 -4.46 -12.48 31.59
C GLN A 128 -5.98 -12.28 31.52
N GLN A 129 -6.58 -12.46 30.34
CA GLN A 129 -8.00 -12.27 30.09
C GLN A 129 -8.82 -13.57 30.05
N ALA A 130 -8.14 -14.73 30.10
CA ALA A 130 -8.75 -16.07 30.14
C ALA A 130 -8.92 -16.57 31.58
#